data_AF-A0A6A6JY21-F1
#
_entry.id   AF-A0A6A6JY21-F1
#
_cell.length_a   1.000
_cell.length_b   1.000
_cell.length_c   1.000
_cell.angle_alpha   90.00
_cell.angle_beta   90.00
_cell.angle_gamma   90.00
#
_symmetry.space_group_name_H-M   'P 1'
#
loop_
_entity.id
_entity.type
_entity.pdbx_description
1 polymer ?
#
loop_
_entity_poly.entity_id
_entity_poly.type
_entity_poly.pdbx_seq_one_letter_code
_entity_poly.pdbx_strand_id
1 'polypeptide(L)'
;MHVSNVEKKDTTYKIDSVPGESPVDESPSDRAPEKLFPNNPEPTSSKEVIHDAPEVVETWLSQSHRPHSPFSEDETVVSGFQPLEFDEKGAPIASRRESGLPQEQQPRTCGLPRRHFVAVVILIWVILIAIGLGVGLGVGLKKKEDSAPPNYFVEPYCVDNPDYCIGGTLGSNYYTTNGTFNGSGIALATEFWNHQERKIMTVYFQHWTGDIRSIQLTPKGEWIGGGKSEVIVTDAKNATPISIVSYALNGTAQWHLFYIDKHNFVRQKQNTNSTNIWQDGPLSALNLTAYNAPNVGLQACWYGNYYGDSDASIFPTHDGNNNNTIPFNADTHGMHLWYPSDETTFQQYGWYEGQNQWVNQHSWTNMNAHAGVGCYSWGPGSTTYAMMVNKDDTAEIWWKDTDSNRTSTPEHPVNTWVNATGYAINGVHPSTSLGYTEYWYAQMADGTVMGHDIKWEAENTTAVRENLFRVGGARGPVVGIKGTHMSVTAVADYSGGTSLYVFYQTRGDDLSVFTRDIKGGQWTQGELPIPDE
;
A
#
# COMPACT_ATOMS: atom_id res chain seq x y z
N MET A 1 -0.86 29.62 81.32
CA MET A 1 -1.38 28.44 80.59
C MET A 1 -1.05 28.63 79.11
N HIS A 2 -0.21 27.72 78.57
CA HIS A 2 0.20 27.42 77.16
C HIS A 2 0.36 28.60 76.17
N VAL A 3 1.55 29.04 75.68
CA VAL A 3 2.78 28.42 75.08
C VAL A 3 2.46 27.70 73.76
N SER A 4 2.99 28.01 72.56
CA SER A 4 4.38 28.31 72.14
C SER A 4 4.53 29.04 70.78
N ASN A 5 5.59 29.86 70.73
CA ASN A 5 6.59 30.17 69.69
C ASN A 5 6.21 30.64 68.27
N VAL A 6 6.52 31.93 68.06
CA VAL A 6 6.89 32.58 66.81
C VAL A 6 8.40 32.42 66.61
N GLU A 7 8.85 32.05 65.41
CA GLU A 7 10.25 32.19 65.02
C GLU A 7 10.38 32.89 63.67
N LYS A 8 11.09 34.02 63.69
CA LYS A 8 11.43 34.87 62.55
C LYS A 8 12.49 34.17 61.70
N LYS A 9 12.32 34.17 60.38
CA LYS A 9 13.37 33.74 59.45
C LYS A 9 14.23 34.95 59.07
N ASP A 10 15.48 34.91 59.52
CA ASP A 10 16.52 35.89 59.24
C ASP A 10 17.06 35.68 57.81
N THR A 11 17.22 36.79 57.11
CA THR A 11 17.87 36.90 55.80
C THR A 11 19.37 36.97 56.00
N THR A 12 20.11 36.25 55.14
CA THR A 12 21.57 36.36 54.82
C THR A 12 22.32 35.09 55.15
N TYR A 13 22.81 34.34 54.14
CA TYR A 13 24.11 33.65 54.13
C TYR A 13 24.44 33.30 52.66
N LYS A 14 25.51 33.90 52.12
CA LYS A 14 26.84 33.30 51.86
C LYS A 14 26.82 32.20 50.81
N ILE A 15 27.42 32.53 49.66
CA ILE A 15 27.76 31.64 48.56
C ILE A 15 29.07 30.95 48.94
N ASP A 16 28.99 29.66 49.27
CA ASP A 16 30.12 28.75 49.25
C ASP A 16 29.93 27.77 48.08
N SER A 17 31.03 27.58 47.34
CA SER A 17 31.15 26.82 46.10
C SER A 17 31.22 25.29 46.26
N VAL A 18 31.04 24.59 45.13
CA VAL A 18 31.45 23.21 44.73
C VAL A 18 30.25 22.24 44.56
N PRO A 19 30.23 21.23 43.65
CA PRO A 19 31.01 20.92 42.44
C PRO A 19 30.16 20.91 41.15
N GLY A 20 30.82 20.90 39.99
CA GLY A 20 30.15 20.88 38.67
C GLY A 20 29.37 19.60 38.38
N GLU A 21 28.14 19.77 37.91
CA GLU A 21 27.43 18.81 37.07
C GLU A 21 27.63 19.22 35.61
N SER A 22 28.13 18.27 34.82
CA SER A 22 28.17 18.36 33.36
C SER A 22 26.74 18.51 32.82
N PRO A 23 26.53 19.27 31.74
CA PRO A 23 25.21 19.35 31.11
C PRO A 23 24.80 17.96 30.63
N VAL A 24 23.60 17.52 31.02
CA VAL A 24 22.93 16.37 30.44
C VAL A 24 22.60 16.73 29.00
N ASP A 25 23.26 16.03 28.09
CA ASP A 25 23.06 16.13 26.65
C ASP A 25 21.72 15.44 26.33
N GLU A 26 20.63 16.22 26.31
CA GLU A 26 19.33 15.75 25.82
C GLU A 26 19.41 15.59 24.29
N SER A 27 19.92 14.44 23.86
CA SER A 27 19.88 14.00 22.48
C SER A 27 18.41 13.80 22.05
N PRO A 28 17.98 14.31 20.87
CA PRO A 28 16.63 14.13 20.34
C PRO A 28 16.22 12.66 20.09
N SER A 29 17.12 11.69 20.29
CA SER A 29 16.86 10.26 20.05
C SER A 29 15.89 9.60 21.04
N ASP A 30 15.68 10.19 22.21
CA ASP A 30 14.89 9.56 23.29
C ASP A 30 13.37 9.75 23.14
N ARG A 31 12.93 10.46 22.09
CA ARG A 31 11.51 10.65 21.73
C ARG A 31 11.05 9.82 20.52
N ALA A 32 11.96 9.09 19.87
CA ALA A 32 11.56 8.16 18.81
C ALA A 32 10.86 6.94 19.43
N PRO A 33 9.81 6.38 18.79
CA PRO A 33 9.20 5.15 19.25
C PRO A 33 10.28 4.07 19.33
N GLU A 34 10.46 3.55 20.55
CA GLU A 34 11.41 2.49 20.88
C GLU A 34 11.29 1.38 19.83
N LYS A 35 12.42 0.82 19.38
CA LYS A 35 12.46 -0.39 18.56
C LYS A 35 11.85 -1.55 19.34
N LEU A 36 10.53 -1.58 19.47
CA LEU A 36 9.76 -2.75 19.83
C LEU A 36 9.77 -3.64 18.59
N PHE A 37 10.90 -4.29 18.36
CA PHE A 37 10.84 -5.64 17.83
C PHE A 37 10.37 -6.49 19.01
N PRO A 38 9.10 -6.91 19.11
CA PRO A 38 8.86 -8.14 19.83
C PRO A 38 9.76 -9.17 19.15
N ASN A 39 10.73 -9.69 19.89
CA ASN A 39 11.33 -10.99 19.60
C ASN A 39 10.16 -11.97 19.61
N ASN A 40 9.47 -12.12 18.48
CA ASN A 40 8.57 -13.20 18.22
C ASN A 40 9.47 -14.29 17.63
N PRO A 41 9.85 -15.34 18.37
CA PRO A 41 10.81 -16.33 17.91
C PRO A 41 10.20 -17.34 16.93
N GLU A 42 9.10 -17.01 16.27
CA GLU A 42 8.49 -17.90 15.26
C GLU A 42 8.69 -17.29 13.88
N PRO A 43 9.51 -17.91 13.00
CA PRO A 43 9.30 -17.71 11.57
C PRO A 43 7.87 -18.14 11.29
N THR A 44 7.04 -17.22 10.79
CA THR A 44 5.78 -17.59 10.15
C THR A 44 6.14 -18.58 9.05
N SER A 45 5.86 -19.85 9.30
CA SER A 45 6.02 -20.91 8.32
C SER A 45 5.20 -20.52 7.11
N SER A 46 5.87 -20.17 6.02
CA SER A 46 5.28 -19.97 4.69
C SER A 46 4.71 -21.27 4.09
N LYS A 47 4.40 -22.27 4.93
CA LYS A 47 3.96 -23.62 4.58
C LYS A 47 2.69 -24.10 5.28
N GLU A 48 2.03 -23.29 6.11
CA GLU A 48 0.70 -23.63 6.62
C GLU A 48 -0.28 -22.46 6.45
N VAL A 49 -0.60 -22.17 5.19
CA VAL A 49 -1.97 -21.78 4.83
C VAL A 49 -2.65 -23.06 4.36
N ILE A 50 -2.99 -23.95 5.30
CA ILE A 50 -3.95 -25.02 5.01
C ILE A 50 -5.32 -24.42 5.24
N HIS A 51 -5.85 -23.77 4.21
CA HIS A 51 -7.22 -24.08 3.86
C HIS A 51 -7.15 -25.36 3.05
N ASP A 52 -7.93 -26.36 3.44
CA ASP A 52 -8.27 -27.46 2.56
C ASP A 52 -8.66 -26.85 1.21
N ALA A 53 -7.85 -27.10 0.19
CA ALA A 53 -8.33 -26.97 -1.18
C ALA A 53 -9.63 -27.79 -1.25
N PRO A 54 -10.76 -27.24 -1.71
CA PRO A 54 -12.02 -27.95 -1.72
C PRO A 54 -11.82 -29.29 -2.45
N GLU A 55 -12.04 -30.36 -1.70
CA GLU A 55 -11.94 -31.73 -2.18
C GLU A 55 -12.84 -31.88 -3.42
N VAL A 56 -12.27 -32.42 -4.49
CA VAL A 56 -13.00 -32.72 -5.74
C VAL A 56 -14.00 -33.82 -5.42
N VAL A 57 -15.23 -33.44 -5.09
CA VAL A 57 -16.34 -34.38 -5.06
C VAL A 57 -17.00 -34.36 -6.44
N GLU A 58 -16.87 -35.47 -7.15
CA GLU A 58 -17.50 -35.68 -8.45
C GLU A 58 -19.03 -35.51 -8.37
N THR A 59 -19.52 -34.84 -9.42
CA THR A 59 -20.91 -34.57 -9.77
C THR A 59 -21.90 -35.71 -9.53
N TRP A 60 -23.02 -35.39 -8.86
CA TRP A 60 -24.30 -36.10 -9.05
C TRP A 60 -25.43 -35.11 -9.37
N LEU A 61 -26.16 -35.47 -10.42
CA LEU A 61 -27.20 -34.74 -11.16
C LEU A 61 -28.44 -34.37 -10.34
N SER A 62 -29.04 -33.21 -10.61
CA SER A 62 -30.29 -33.18 -11.39
C SER A 62 -30.61 -31.78 -11.94
N GLN A 63 -30.68 -31.72 -13.27
CA GLN A 63 -31.28 -30.62 -14.01
C GLN A 63 -32.79 -30.59 -13.76
N SER A 64 -33.35 -29.40 -13.57
CA SER A 64 -34.70 -29.13 -14.06
C SER A 64 -34.91 -27.63 -14.34
N HIS A 65 -34.95 -27.33 -15.64
CA HIS A 65 -35.70 -26.26 -16.30
C HIS A 65 -35.56 -24.83 -15.76
N ARG A 66 -34.72 -24.03 -16.41
CA ARG A 66 -35.00 -22.59 -16.59
C ARG A 66 -34.82 -22.18 -18.06
N PRO A 67 -35.66 -21.26 -18.57
CA PRO A 67 -35.59 -20.79 -19.94
C PRO A 67 -34.32 -19.96 -20.18
N HIS A 68 -33.76 -20.06 -21.39
CA HIS A 68 -32.67 -19.22 -21.85
C HIS A 68 -33.07 -17.73 -21.87
N SER A 69 -32.27 -16.88 -21.21
CA SER A 69 -32.31 -15.42 -21.35
C SER A 69 -31.63 -15.01 -22.68
N PRO A 70 -32.18 -14.06 -23.45
CA PRO A 70 -31.66 -13.67 -24.76
C PRO A 70 -30.42 -12.73 -24.73
N PHE A 71 -29.71 -12.61 -23.59
CA PHE A 71 -28.51 -11.77 -23.45
C PHE A 71 -27.27 -12.56 -23.02
N SER A 72 -27.00 -13.67 -23.72
CA SER A 72 -25.87 -14.57 -23.47
C SER A 72 -24.87 -14.53 -24.62
N GLU A 73 -24.38 -13.35 -24.99
CA GLU A 73 -23.12 -13.22 -25.75
C GLU A 73 -22.45 -11.90 -25.34
N ASP A 74 -21.52 -11.98 -24.40
CA ASP A 74 -20.43 -11.01 -24.29
C ASP A 74 -19.17 -11.81 -23.93
N GLU A 75 -18.58 -12.39 -24.98
CA GLU A 75 -17.22 -12.94 -24.90
C GLU A 75 -16.26 -11.75 -24.86
N THR A 76 -15.73 -11.43 -23.68
CA THR A 76 -14.48 -10.66 -23.61
C THR A 76 -13.39 -11.47 -24.29
N VAL A 77 -13.00 -11.05 -25.50
CA VAL A 77 -11.92 -11.69 -26.27
C VAL A 77 -10.61 -11.55 -25.50
N VAL A 78 -10.13 -12.67 -24.97
CA VAL A 78 -8.78 -12.81 -24.40
C VAL A 78 -7.80 -13.12 -25.53
N SER A 79 -6.76 -12.31 -25.68
CA SER A 79 -5.55 -12.73 -26.39
C SER A 79 -4.64 -13.47 -25.42
N GLY A 80 -4.39 -14.75 -25.70
CA GLY A 80 -3.64 -15.66 -24.84
C GLY A 80 -2.25 -15.17 -24.46
N PHE A 81 -1.93 -15.31 -23.18
CA PHE A 81 -0.56 -15.38 -22.71
C PHE A 81 0.14 -16.56 -23.41
N GLN A 82 1.38 -16.37 -23.88
CA GLN A 82 2.23 -17.53 -24.13
C GLN A 82 2.51 -18.20 -22.79
N PRO A 83 2.12 -19.48 -22.60
CA PRO A 83 2.49 -20.20 -21.39
C PRO A 83 4.01 -20.34 -21.36
N LEU A 84 4.62 -20.01 -20.22
CA LEU A 84 5.95 -20.50 -19.89
C LEU A 84 5.92 -22.03 -19.94
N GLU A 85 6.66 -22.64 -20.87
CA GLU A 85 6.82 -24.09 -20.92
C GLU A 85 7.82 -24.49 -19.82
N PHE A 86 7.36 -25.37 -18.93
CA PHE A 86 8.15 -25.97 -17.87
C PHE A 86 8.45 -27.42 -18.24
N ASP A 87 9.65 -27.90 -17.92
CA ASP A 87 9.95 -29.33 -18.06
C ASP A 87 9.19 -30.17 -17.00
N GLU A 88 9.25 -31.50 -17.11
CA GLU A 88 8.64 -32.43 -16.14
C GLU A 88 9.15 -32.25 -14.68
N LYS A 89 10.12 -31.36 -14.44
CA LYS A 89 10.68 -31.02 -13.13
C LYS A 89 10.39 -29.59 -12.69
N GLY A 90 9.58 -28.84 -13.44
CA GLY A 90 9.13 -27.49 -13.06
C GLY A 90 10.17 -26.38 -13.30
N ALA A 91 11.21 -26.62 -14.12
CA ALA A 91 12.16 -25.57 -14.50
C ALA A 91 11.75 -24.90 -15.83
N PRO A 92 11.92 -23.57 -15.98
CA PRO A 92 11.59 -22.87 -17.22
C PRO A 92 12.52 -23.33 -18.36
N ILE A 93 11.94 -23.77 -19.48
CA ILE A 93 12.70 -24.24 -20.64
C ILE A 93 13.30 -23.03 -21.37
N ALA A 94 14.61 -22.83 -21.22
CA ALA A 94 15.33 -21.79 -21.95
C ALA A 94 15.32 -22.08 -23.47
N SER A 95 14.85 -21.12 -24.26
CA SER A 95 14.87 -21.20 -25.73
C SER A 95 16.28 -21.50 -26.25
N ARG A 96 16.41 -22.66 -26.90
CA ARG A 96 17.67 -23.24 -27.36
C ARG A 96 18.16 -22.50 -28.61
N ARG A 97 19.19 -21.66 -28.46
CA ARG A 97 19.99 -21.20 -29.60
C ARG A 97 21.20 -22.11 -29.75
N GLU A 98 21.11 -23.06 -30.68
CA GLU A 98 22.26 -23.81 -31.17
C GLU A 98 23.25 -22.86 -31.84
N SER A 99 24.49 -22.86 -31.38
CA SER A 99 25.64 -22.56 -32.21
C SER A 99 26.79 -23.45 -31.73
N GLY A 100 27.06 -24.50 -32.51
CA GLY A 100 28.21 -25.36 -32.31
C GLY A 100 29.49 -24.57 -32.57
N LEU A 101 30.45 -24.66 -31.65
CA LEU A 101 31.82 -24.22 -31.87
C LEU A 101 32.75 -25.45 -31.85
N PRO A 102 33.62 -25.61 -32.86
CA PRO A 102 34.52 -26.73 -32.96
C PRO A 102 35.73 -26.60 -32.02
N GLN A 103 36.29 -27.76 -31.73
CA GLN A 103 37.38 -28.04 -30.79
C GLN A 103 38.75 -27.55 -31.30
N GLU A 104 39.51 -26.98 -30.36
CA GLU A 104 40.98 -26.90 -30.21
C GLU A 104 41.90 -26.60 -31.41
N GLN A 105 42.63 -25.47 -31.30
CA GLN A 105 44.06 -25.42 -31.65
C GLN A 105 44.82 -24.61 -30.60
N GLN A 106 45.93 -25.15 -30.09
CA GLN A 106 46.82 -24.46 -29.16
C GLN A 106 47.68 -23.42 -29.92
N PRO A 107 47.54 -22.12 -29.66
CA PRO A 107 48.45 -21.13 -30.22
C PRO A 107 49.78 -21.15 -29.46
N ARG A 108 50.88 -21.21 -30.22
CA ARG A 108 52.23 -20.92 -29.72
C ARG A 108 52.44 -19.41 -29.81
N THR A 109 52.80 -18.77 -28.71
CA THR A 109 53.10 -17.33 -28.67
C THR A 109 54.57 -17.15 -28.26
N CYS A 110 55.35 -16.44 -29.08
CA CYS A 110 56.75 -16.06 -28.83
C CYS A 110 57.78 -17.22 -28.68
N GLY A 111 57.63 -18.32 -29.43
CA GLY A 111 58.74 -19.27 -29.66
C GLY A 111 59.20 -20.12 -28.46
N LEU A 112 58.51 -20.09 -27.31
CA LEU A 112 58.80 -20.94 -26.15
C LEU A 112 57.59 -21.83 -25.76
N PRO A 113 57.82 -23.07 -25.29
CA PRO A 113 56.74 -23.96 -24.87
C PRO A 113 56.01 -23.42 -23.62
N ARG A 114 54.66 -23.40 -23.70
CA ARG A 114 53.70 -22.79 -22.76
C ARG A 114 53.96 -23.07 -21.27
N ARG A 115 54.58 -24.19 -20.93
CA ARG A 115 54.90 -24.58 -19.55
C ARG A 115 55.94 -23.67 -18.88
N HIS A 116 56.88 -23.09 -19.63
CA HIS A 116 57.90 -22.20 -19.05
C HIS A 116 57.45 -20.74 -18.98
N PHE A 117 56.63 -20.28 -19.93
CA PHE A 117 56.06 -18.94 -19.89
C PHE A 117 55.09 -18.76 -18.70
N VAL A 118 54.25 -19.78 -18.45
CA VAL A 118 53.34 -19.78 -17.29
C VAL A 118 54.12 -19.75 -15.97
N ALA A 119 55.24 -20.46 -15.86
CA ALA A 119 56.06 -20.46 -14.65
C ALA A 119 56.68 -19.08 -14.36
N VAL A 120 57.15 -18.36 -15.38
CA VAL A 120 57.71 -17.01 -15.23
C VAL A 120 56.62 -15.99 -14.87
N VAL A 121 55.44 -16.09 -15.48
CA VAL A 121 54.30 -15.21 -15.15
C VAL A 121 53.82 -15.43 -13.71
N ILE A 122 53.76 -16.69 -13.25
CA ILE A 122 53.40 -17.00 -11.86
C ILE A 122 54.45 -16.44 -10.89
N LEU A 123 55.75 -16.55 -11.21
CA LEU A 123 56.82 -16.01 -10.36
C LEU A 123 56.73 -14.49 -10.20
N ILE A 124 56.47 -13.76 -11.30
CA ILE A 124 56.28 -12.32 -11.28
C ILE A 124 55.04 -11.94 -10.47
N TRP A 125 53.94 -12.68 -10.62
CA TRP A 125 52.72 -12.48 -9.83
C TRP A 125 52.94 -12.69 -8.33
N VAL A 126 53.69 -13.72 -7.93
CA VAL A 126 54.00 -13.98 -6.51
C VAL A 126 54.86 -12.86 -5.92
N ILE A 127 55.82 -12.33 -6.67
CA ILE A 127 56.65 -11.21 -6.21
C ILE A 127 55.82 -9.93 -6.05
N LEU A 128 54.90 -9.65 -6.99
CA LEU A 128 54.01 -8.49 -6.91
C LEU A 128 53.02 -8.59 -5.75
N ILE A 129 52.48 -9.78 -5.47
CA ILE A 129 51.61 -10.03 -4.30
C ILE A 129 52.40 -9.87 -3.00
N ALA A 130 53.65 -10.37 -2.93
CA ALA A 130 54.48 -10.23 -1.73
C ALA A 130 54.83 -8.76 -1.43
N ILE A 131 55.11 -7.96 -2.45
CA ILE A 131 55.36 -6.52 -2.30
C ILE A 131 54.05 -5.78 -1.94
N GLY A 132 52.93 -6.14 -2.58
CA GLY A 132 51.61 -5.56 -2.31
C GLY A 132 51.13 -5.83 -0.88
N LEU A 133 51.34 -7.05 -0.36
CA LEU A 133 51.02 -7.40 1.02
C LEU A 133 51.99 -6.74 2.01
N GLY A 134 53.29 -6.64 1.68
CA GLY A 134 54.29 -6.01 2.53
C GLY A 134 54.09 -4.51 2.72
N VAL A 135 53.66 -3.79 1.68
CA VAL A 135 53.35 -2.35 1.76
C VAL A 135 51.92 -2.10 2.26
N GLY A 136 50.95 -2.95 1.89
CA GLY A 136 49.55 -2.81 2.28
C GLY A 136 49.30 -3.04 3.78
N LEU A 137 49.97 -4.02 4.40
CA LEU A 137 49.84 -4.28 5.84
C LEU A 137 50.64 -3.29 6.72
N GLY A 138 51.72 -2.71 6.19
CA GLY A 138 52.59 -1.78 6.93
C GLY A 138 52.04 -0.35 7.07
N VAL A 139 51.15 0.07 6.17
CA VAL A 139 50.53 1.42 6.19
C VAL A 139 49.08 1.38 6.69
N GLY A 140 48.41 0.23 6.66
CA GLY A 140 46.98 0.10 7.00
C GLY A 140 46.64 0.03 8.50
N LEU A 141 47.59 -0.27 9.38
CA LEU A 141 47.33 -0.46 10.82
C LEU A 141 47.67 0.79 11.64
N LYS A 142 47.08 1.94 11.29
CA LYS A 142 47.06 3.10 12.20
C LYS A 142 45.89 4.04 11.96
N LYS A 143 44.68 3.58 12.25
CA LYS A 143 43.59 4.43 12.76
C LYS A 143 42.84 3.66 13.83
N LYS A 144 43.00 4.08 15.08
CA LYS A 144 41.90 3.97 16.04
C LYS A 144 40.90 5.01 15.57
N GLU A 145 39.86 4.55 14.89
CA GLU A 145 38.65 5.36 14.75
C GLU A 145 38.03 5.37 16.14
N ASP A 146 38.10 6.53 16.80
CA ASP A 146 37.04 6.90 17.72
C ASP A 146 35.78 6.88 16.87
N SER A 147 34.99 5.80 17.02
CA SER A 147 33.73 5.62 16.33
C SER A 147 32.84 6.78 16.76
N ALA A 148 32.83 7.85 15.97
CA ALA A 148 31.71 8.76 15.97
C ALA A 148 30.45 7.88 15.84
N PRO A 149 29.42 8.11 16.66
CA PRO A 149 28.16 7.39 16.48
C PRO A 149 27.78 7.53 15.00
N PRO A 150 27.36 6.44 14.33
CA PRO A 150 27.02 6.51 12.92
C PRO A 150 26.05 7.68 12.75
N ASN A 151 26.35 8.58 11.80
CA ASN A 151 25.48 9.71 11.49
C ASN A 151 24.13 9.14 11.05
N TYR A 152 23.23 8.92 12.00
CA TYR A 152 21.85 8.53 11.74
C TYR A 152 21.19 9.72 11.06
N PHE A 153 20.96 9.60 9.76
CA PHE A 153 20.13 10.59 9.07
C PHE A 153 18.70 10.40 9.55
N VAL A 154 18.16 11.42 10.21
CA VAL A 154 16.74 11.58 10.52
C VAL A 154 16.27 12.80 9.74
N GLU A 155 15.14 12.68 9.06
CA GLU A 155 14.58 13.81 8.33
C GLU A 155 14.25 14.94 9.32
N PRO A 156 14.70 16.19 9.09
CA PRO A 156 14.50 17.29 10.05
C PRO A 156 13.04 17.47 10.48
N TYR A 157 12.09 17.26 9.57
CA TYR A 157 10.66 17.31 9.86
C TYR A 157 10.24 16.31 10.94
N CYS A 158 10.80 15.09 10.91
CA CYS A 158 10.46 13.99 11.79
C CYS A 158 11.04 14.12 13.20
N VAL A 159 12.04 14.98 13.40
CA VAL A 159 12.58 15.28 14.73
C VAL A 159 11.51 15.96 15.58
N ASP A 160 10.81 16.93 15.00
CA ASP A 160 9.75 17.67 15.66
C ASP A 160 8.39 16.97 15.54
N ASN A 161 8.20 16.14 14.51
CA ASN A 161 6.91 15.53 14.17
C ASN A 161 7.00 14.02 13.88
N PRO A 162 7.39 13.17 14.85
CA PRO A 162 7.60 11.75 14.62
C PRO A 162 6.31 11.00 14.24
N ASP A 163 5.13 11.43 14.71
CA ASP A 163 3.83 10.80 14.40
C ASP A 163 3.40 11.00 12.93
N TYR A 164 4.05 11.93 12.21
CA TYR A 164 3.86 12.18 10.78
C TYR A 164 4.86 11.46 9.88
N CYS A 165 5.68 10.56 10.46
CA CYS A 165 6.79 9.92 9.79
C CYS A 165 6.77 8.40 9.95
N ILE A 166 7.34 7.72 8.97
CA ILE A 166 7.43 6.26 8.94
C ILE A 166 8.72 5.80 8.26
N GLY A 167 9.21 4.63 8.66
CA GLY A 167 10.35 3.98 8.04
C GLY A 167 11.62 4.83 8.06
N GLY A 168 12.37 4.82 6.95
CA GLY A 168 13.69 5.45 6.86
C GLY A 168 13.72 6.95 7.16
N THR A 169 12.56 7.64 7.14
CA THR A 169 12.44 9.06 7.50
C THR A 169 12.61 9.31 9.00
N LEU A 170 12.27 8.31 9.84
CA LEU A 170 12.53 8.31 11.28
C LEU A 170 14.00 8.03 11.63
N GLY A 171 14.77 7.51 10.66
CA GLY A 171 16.17 7.15 10.88
C GLY A 171 16.66 6.11 9.88
N SER A 172 17.95 6.19 9.54
CA SER A 172 18.57 5.25 8.60
C SER A 172 18.52 3.78 9.04
N ASN A 173 18.30 3.53 10.33
CA ASN A 173 18.14 2.21 10.94
C ASN A 173 16.75 1.59 10.72
N TYR A 174 15.81 2.32 10.10
CA TYR A 174 14.46 1.86 9.74
C TYR A 174 14.29 1.61 8.23
N TYR A 175 15.32 1.86 7.40
CA TYR A 175 15.31 1.40 6.01
C TYR A 175 15.34 -0.12 5.96
N THR A 176 14.52 -0.68 5.08
CA THR A 176 14.52 -2.11 4.79
C THR A 176 15.56 -2.46 3.75
N THR A 177 15.98 -3.73 3.77
CA THR A 177 17.01 -4.28 2.86
C THR A 177 16.51 -5.51 2.10
N ASN A 178 15.24 -5.85 2.28
CA ASN A 178 14.55 -7.05 1.84
C ASN A 178 13.03 -6.74 1.81
N GLY A 179 12.26 -7.55 1.07
CA GLY A 179 10.80 -7.41 1.02
C GLY A 179 10.28 -6.02 0.59
N THR A 180 9.34 -5.48 1.36
CA THR A 180 8.74 -4.17 1.07
C THR A 180 9.55 -3.01 1.66
N PHE A 181 9.31 -1.81 1.14
CA PHE A 181 9.81 -0.59 1.75
C PHE A 181 9.06 -0.32 3.08
N ASN A 182 9.76 0.11 4.13
CA ASN A 182 9.11 0.48 5.39
C ASN A 182 8.33 1.79 5.25
N GLY A 183 7.00 1.71 5.38
CA GLY A 183 6.08 2.77 5.00
C GLY A 183 5.67 2.69 3.52
N SER A 184 5.77 1.52 2.89
CA SER A 184 5.31 1.31 1.52
C SER A 184 3.85 1.73 1.40
N GLY A 185 3.53 2.54 0.38
CA GLY A 185 2.15 2.64 -0.10
C GLY A 185 1.64 1.25 -0.50
N ILE A 186 0.35 1.00 -0.27
CA ILE A 186 -0.30 -0.27 -0.61
C ILE A 186 -1.59 0.08 -1.34
N ALA A 187 -1.75 -0.45 -2.55
CA ALA A 187 -2.98 -0.30 -3.33
C ALA A 187 -3.39 -1.64 -3.90
N LEU A 188 -4.68 -1.86 -4.15
CA LEU A 188 -5.16 -3.10 -4.74
C LEU A 188 -6.15 -2.84 -5.86
N ALA A 189 -6.08 -3.67 -6.89
CA ALA A 189 -7.07 -3.76 -7.95
C ALA A 189 -7.71 -5.16 -7.91
N THR A 190 -9.03 -5.20 -7.79
CA THR A 190 -9.79 -6.44 -8.00
C THR A 190 -10.10 -6.61 -9.49
N GLU A 191 -10.07 -7.87 -9.95
CA GLU A 191 -10.10 -8.20 -11.39
C GLU A 191 -11.12 -9.30 -11.71
N PHE A 192 -12.40 -9.07 -11.38
CA PHE A 192 -13.48 -10.07 -11.50
C PHE A 192 -13.99 -10.35 -12.94
N TRP A 193 -13.41 -9.71 -13.95
CA TRP A 193 -13.98 -9.60 -15.30
C TRP A 193 -13.95 -10.89 -16.14
N ASN A 194 -13.33 -11.97 -15.67
CA ASN A 194 -13.32 -13.25 -16.38
C ASN A 194 -13.28 -14.44 -15.41
N HIS A 195 -14.43 -15.10 -15.23
CA HIS A 195 -14.55 -16.33 -14.42
C HIS A 195 -13.70 -17.50 -14.95
N GLN A 196 -13.26 -17.45 -16.21
CA GLN A 196 -12.54 -18.52 -16.88
C GLN A 196 -11.01 -18.28 -16.89
N GLU A 197 -10.54 -17.05 -16.70
CA GLU A 197 -9.11 -16.69 -16.62
C GLU A 197 -8.83 -15.63 -15.51
N ARG A 198 -8.46 -16.08 -14.31
CA ARG A 198 -7.07 -16.17 -13.81
C ARG A 198 -6.46 -15.04 -12.95
N LYS A 199 -7.22 -14.08 -12.42
CA LYS A 199 -6.72 -13.16 -11.36
C LYS A 199 -7.82 -12.81 -10.34
N ILE A 200 -7.60 -13.03 -9.04
CA ILE A 200 -8.55 -12.63 -7.99
C ILE A 200 -8.34 -11.16 -7.65
N MET A 201 -7.09 -10.78 -7.38
CA MET A 201 -6.68 -9.41 -7.09
C MET A 201 -5.20 -9.21 -7.39
N THR A 202 -4.82 -7.96 -7.66
CA THR A 202 -3.45 -7.51 -7.81
C THR A 202 -3.15 -6.48 -6.73
N VAL A 203 -2.06 -6.67 -5.98
CA VAL A 203 -1.58 -5.75 -4.94
C VAL A 203 -0.33 -5.02 -5.46
N TYR A 204 -0.33 -3.71 -5.30
CA TYR A 204 0.74 -2.81 -5.69
C TYR A 204 1.43 -2.28 -4.44
N PHE A 205 2.76 -2.36 -4.42
CA PHE A 205 3.56 -1.98 -3.27
C PHE A 205 4.90 -1.40 -3.72
N GLN A 206 5.55 -0.66 -2.84
CA GLN A 206 6.93 -0.23 -3.03
C GLN A 206 7.88 -1.27 -2.44
N HIS A 207 8.74 -1.82 -3.29
CA HIS A 207 9.82 -2.72 -2.90
C HIS A 207 10.94 -1.94 -2.20
N TRP A 208 11.78 -2.60 -1.38
CA TRP A 208 12.86 -1.95 -0.64
C TRP A 208 13.87 -1.18 -1.53
N THR A 209 13.96 -1.53 -2.82
CA THR A 209 14.76 -0.79 -3.83
C THR A 209 14.18 0.58 -4.21
N GLY A 210 12.95 0.88 -3.79
CA GLY A 210 12.20 2.10 -4.12
C GLY A 210 11.28 1.97 -5.33
N ASP A 211 11.32 0.84 -6.04
CA ASP A 211 10.45 0.58 -7.20
C ASP A 211 9.03 0.23 -6.77
N ILE A 212 8.03 0.67 -7.53
CA ILE A 212 6.65 0.16 -7.37
C ILE A 212 6.50 -1.10 -8.20
N ARG A 213 6.07 -2.18 -7.56
CA ARG A 213 5.88 -3.51 -8.14
C ARG A 213 4.47 -4.03 -7.89
N SER A 214 4.08 -5.08 -8.61
CA SER A 214 2.82 -5.79 -8.39
C SER A 214 3.00 -7.26 -8.05
N ILE A 215 2.17 -7.77 -7.13
CA ILE A 215 2.02 -9.19 -6.82
C ILE A 215 0.54 -9.56 -6.93
N GLN A 216 0.24 -10.77 -7.39
CA GLN A 216 -1.11 -11.15 -7.79
C GLN A 216 -1.56 -12.42 -7.09
N LEU A 217 -2.83 -12.43 -6.64
CA LEU A 217 -3.50 -13.62 -6.16
C LEU A 217 -4.13 -14.37 -7.35
N THR A 218 -3.75 -15.64 -7.51
CA THR A 218 -4.31 -16.53 -8.53
C THR A 218 -5.61 -17.18 -8.06
N PRO A 219 -6.45 -17.73 -8.96
CA PRO A 219 -7.63 -18.53 -8.60
C PRO A 219 -7.35 -19.71 -7.67
N LYS A 220 -6.11 -20.19 -7.63
CA LYS A 220 -5.69 -21.29 -6.77
C LYS A 220 -5.37 -20.85 -5.33
N GLY A 221 -5.48 -19.56 -5.03
CA GLY A 221 -5.08 -19.00 -3.75
C GLY A 221 -3.57 -18.79 -3.62
N GLU A 222 -2.82 -18.87 -4.71
CA GLU A 222 -1.36 -18.68 -4.72
C GLU A 222 -1.00 -17.22 -5.07
N TRP A 223 -0.07 -16.63 -4.34
CA TRP A 223 0.53 -15.33 -4.66
C TRP A 223 1.70 -15.50 -5.62
N ILE A 224 1.69 -14.77 -6.74
CA ILE A 224 2.72 -14.81 -7.77
C ILE A 224 3.17 -13.41 -8.20
N GLY A 225 4.44 -13.25 -8.56
CA GLY A 225 5.04 -11.98 -8.98
C GLY A 225 5.74 -11.23 -7.84
N GLY A 226 5.79 -9.91 -7.92
CA GLY A 226 6.49 -9.04 -6.96
C GLY A 226 7.99 -8.87 -7.22
N GLY A 227 8.55 -9.56 -8.22
CA GLY A 227 9.97 -9.50 -8.58
C GLY A 227 10.28 -8.38 -9.58
N LYS A 228 11.51 -8.38 -10.10
CA LYS A 228 11.97 -7.40 -11.11
C LYS A 228 11.16 -7.40 -12.41
N SER A 229 10.47 -8.49 -12.74
CA SER A 229 9.61 -8.57 -13.93
C SER A 229 8.29 -7.82 -13.78
N GLU A 230 7.87 -7.53 -12.54
CA GLU A 230 6.61 -6.84 -12.22
C GLU A 230 6.84 -5.37 -11.81
N VAL A 231 7.95 -4.76 -12.22
CA VAL A 231 8.24 -3.34 -11.99
C VAL A 231 7.37 -2.45 -12.87
N ILE A 232 6.69 -1.48 -12.25
CA ILE A 232 5.80 -0.52 -12.92
C ILE A 232 6.43 0.88 -12.93
N VAL A 233 7.10 1.24 -11.83
CA VAL A 233 7.67 2.57 -11.60
C VAL A 233 9.03 2.45 -10.93
N THR A 234 10.00 3.27 -11.33
CA THR A 234 11.37 3.32 -10.77
C THR A 234 11.76 4.70 -10.22
N ASP A 235 10.91 5.71 -10.42
CA ASP A 235 11.12 7.10 -10.01
C ASP A 235 10.21 7.54 -8.85
N ALA A 236 9.55 6.59 -8.19
CA ALA A 236 8.74 6.82 -7.00
C ALA A 236 9.57 7.39 -5.84
N LYS A 237 9.00 8.34 -5.09
CA LYS A 237 9.56 8.78 -3.81
C LYS A 237 9.53 7.61 -2.81
N ASN A 238 10.52 7.55 -1.93
CA ASN A 238 10.52 6.58 -0.82
C ASN A 238 9.29 6.77 0.07
N ALA A 239 8.66 5.68 0.49
CA ALA A 239 7.38 5.68 1.22
C ALA A 239 6.29 6.49 0.49
N THR A 240 6.27 6.47 -0.84
CA THR A 240 5.19 7.15 -1.57
C THR A 240 3.85 6.49 -1.25
N PRO A 241 2.76 7.27 -1.06
CA PRO A 241 1.44 6.69 -1.13
C PRO A 241 1.19 6.16 -2.55
N ILE A 242 0.40 5.11 -2.65
CA ILE A 242 0.02 4.48 -3.91
C ILE A 242 -1.50 4.37 -3.92
N SER A 243 -2.13 4.75 -5.02
CA SER A 243 -3.55 4.49 -5.24
C SER A 243 -3.73 3.88 -6.63
N ILE A 244 -4.67 2.95 -6.76
CA ILE A 244 -4.97 2.28 -8.02
C ILE A 244 -6.48 2.33 -8.24
N VAL A 245 -6.88 2.62 -9.48
CA VAL A 245 -8.26 2.45 -9.94
C VAL A 245 -8.25 1.45 -11.07
N SER A 246 -9.11 0.43 -11.00
CA SER A 246 -9.33 -0.53 -12.07
C SER A 246 -10.80 -0.56 -12.48
N TYR A 247 -11.08 -0.56 -13.77
CA TYR A 247 -12.43 -0.68 -14.31
C TYR A 247 -12.40 -1.38 -15.68
N ALA A 248 -13.54 -1.86 -16.16
CA ALA A 248 -13.69 -2.30 -17.54
C ALA A 248 -14.85 -1.56 -18.20
N LEU A 249 -14.62 -1.20 -19.45
CA LEU A 249 -15.53 -0.40 -20.23
C LEU A 249 -15.41 -0.83 -21.69
N ASN A 250 -16.54 -1.11 -22.33
CA ASN A 250 -16.60 -1.57 -23.73
C ASN A 250 -15.64 -2.75 -23.99
N GLY A 251 -15.60 -3.74 -23.09
CA GLY A 251 -14.74 -4.92 -23.17
C GLY A 251 -13.24 -4.69 -22.90
N THR A 252 -12.82 -3.47 -22.57
CA THR A 252 -11.42 -3.14 -22.25
C THR A 252 -11.26 -2.91 -20.76
N ALA A 253 -10.46 -3.75 -20.09
CA ALA A 253 -10.04 -3.51 -18.71
C ALA A 253 -8.90 -2.49 -18.68
N GLN A 254 -8.98 -1.55 -17.76
CA GLN A 254 -8.06 -0.42 -17.60
C GLN A 254 -7.62 -0.31 -16.14
N TRP A 255 -6.36 0.06 -15.95
CA TRP A 255 -5.76 0.32 -14.63
C TRP A 255 -5.11 1.69 -14.64
N HIS A 256 -5.29 2.44 -13.55
CA HIS A 256 -4.70 3.75 -13.33
C HIS A 256 -3.97 3.76 -12.00
N LEU A 257 -2.64 3.77 -12.02
CA LEU A 257 -1.79 3.82 -10.83
C LEU A 257 -1.35 5.26 -10.59
N PHE A 258 -1.58 5.75 -9.38
CA PHE A 258 -1.21 7.09 -8.93
C PHE A 258 -0.17 7.00 -7.81
N TYR A 259 0.84 7.85 -7.89
CA TYR A 259 1.94 7.91 -6.92
C TYR A 259 2.58 9.30 -6.93
N ILE A 260 3.52 9.54 -6.01
CA ILE A 260 4.34 10.75 -5.94
C ILE A 260 5.77 10.40 -6.32
N ASP A 261 6.33 11.11 -7.30
CA ASP A 261 7.71 10.88 -7.76
C ASP A 261 8.76 11.52 -6.83
N LYS A 262 10.04 11.22 -7.09
CA LYS A 262 11.19 11.77 -6.36
C LYS A 262 11.30 13.31 -6.39
N HIS A 263 10.56 13.99 -7.27
CA HIS A 263 10.50 15.45 -7.38
C HIS A 263 9.22 16.03 -6.75
N ASN A 264 8.45 15.21 -6.02
CA ASN A 264 7.16 15.55 -5.43
C ASN A 264 6.07 15.92 -6.45
N PHE A 265 6.13 15.39 -7.67
CA PHE A 265 5.03 15.50 -8.61
C PHE A 265 4.07 14.31 -8.48
N VAL A 266 2.77 14.59 -8.54
CA VAL A 266 1.75 13.56 -8.67
C VAL A 266 1.81 12.98 -10.07
N ARG A 267 1.97 11.66 -10.15
CA ARG A 267 2.11 10.92 -11.41
C ARG A 267 0.99 9.91 -11.57
N GLN A 268 0.72 9.60 -12.83
CA GLN A 268 -0.21 8.56 -13.25
C GLN A 268 0.48 7.62 -14.24
N LYS A 269 0.41 6.32 -13.98
CA LYS A 269 0.62 5.26 -14.98
C LYS A 269 -0.73 4.66 -15.36
N GLN A 270 -0.86 4.26 -16.61
CA GLN A 270 -2.05 3.59 -17.15
C GLN A 270 -1.65 2.30 -17.85
N ASN A 271 -2.53 1.31 -17.78
CA ASN A 271 -2.40 0.03 -18.48
C ASN A 271 -3.77 -0.41 -18.98
N THR A 272 -3.81 -1.21 -20.03
CA THR A 272 -5.03 -1.86 -20.54
C THR A 272 -4.77 -3.34 -20.84
N ASN A 273 -5.80 -4.17 -20.77
CA ASN A 273 -5.66 -5.61 -21.07
C ASN A 273 -5.31 -5.86 -22.55
N SER A 274 -5.61 -4.90 -23.43
CA SER A 274 -5.27 -4.98 -24.85
C SER A 274 -3.78 -4.74 -25.12
N THR A 275 -3.14 -3.88 -24.33
CA THR A 275 -1.74 -3.49 -24.55
C THR A 275 -0.78 -4.16 -23.57
N ASN A 276 -1.23 -4.39 -22.34
CA ASN A 276 -0.44 -4.87 -21.20
C ASN A 276 0.86 -4.07 -20.97
N ILE A 277 0.86 -2.80 -21.35
CA ILE A 277 2.02 -1.91 -21.23
C ILE A 277 1.63 -0.75 -20.31
N TRP A 278 2.44 -0.54 -19.27
CA TRP A 278 2.34 0.63 -18.42
C TRP A 278 2.93 1.85 -19.13
N GLN A 279 2.12 2.90 -19.27
CA GLN A 279 2.50 4.16 -19.90
C GLN A 279 2.04 5.36 -19.06
N ASP A 280 2.59 6.54 -19.32
CA ASP A 280 2.16 7.75 -18.61
C ASP A 280 0.73 8.12 -18.95
N GLY A 281 -0.07 8.40 -17.91
CA GLY A 281 -1.41 8.96 -18.06
C GLY A 281 -1.41 10.49 -18.21
N PRO A 282 -2.53 11.09 -18.65
CA PRO A 282 -2.64 12.53 -18.90
C PRO A 282 -2.46 13.39 -17.64
N LEU A 283 -2.67 12.86 -16.43
CA LEU A 283 -2.39 13.60 -15.19
C LEU A 283 -0.92 14.01 -15.09
N SER A 284 0.00 13.13 -15.52
CA SER A 284 1.45 13.35 -15.40
C SER A 284 1.91 14.59 -16.16
N ALA A 285 1.20 15.00 -17.21
CA ALA A 285 1.51 16.20 -18.00
C ALA A 285 1.19 17.51 -17.27
N LEU A 286 0.35 17.47 -16.22
CA LEU A 286 -0.02 18.65 -15.45
C LEU A 286 1.07 19.09 -14.45
N ASN A 287 2.03 18.21 -14.14
CA ASN A 287 3.10 18.45 -13.17
C ASN A 287 2.57 19.02 -11.84
N LEU A 288 1.53 18.40 -11.30
CA LEU A 288 0.92 18.80 -10.02
C LEU A 288 1.91 18.54 -8.89
N THR A 289 2.26 19.58 -8.13
CA THR A 289 3.17 19.45 -6.98
C THR A 289 2.39 19.06 -5.74
N ALA A 290 2.77 17.93 -5.12
CA ALA A 290 2.24 17.50 -3.84
C ALA A 290 3.00 18.15 -2.67
N TYR A 291 2.37 18.19 -1.50
CA TYR A 291 3.00 18.62 -0.26
C TYR A 291 4.26 17.77 0.00
N ASN A 292 5.41 18.44 0.12
CA ASN A 292 6.68 17.77 0.35
C ASN A 292 6.86 17.43 1.84
N ALA A 293 6.19 16.38 2.28
CA ALA A 293 6.38 15.78 3.59
C ALA A 293 6.78 14.29 3.50
N PRO A 294 7.33 13.70 4.57
CA PRO A 294 7.71 12.29 4.66
C PRO A 294 6.58 11.31 4.38
N ASN A 295 5.39 11.57 4.93
CA ASN A 295 4.18 10.80 4.71
C ASN A 295 3.03 11.75 4.38
N VAL A 296 2.23 11.41 3.35
CA VAL A 296 1.11 12.21 2.87
C VAL A 296 0.00 11.32 2.32
N GLY A 297 -1.23 11.79 2.36
CA GLY A 297 -2.37 11.12 1.72
C GLY A 297 -2.34 11.21 0.20
N LEU A 298 -2.82 10.17 -0.48
CA LEU A 298 -3.15 10.18 -1.91
C LEU A 298 -4.23 9.13 -2.15
N GLN A 299 -5.34 9.50 -2.75
CA GLN A 299 -6.39 8.53 -3.09
C GLN A 299 -7.03 8.90 -4.42
N ALA A 300 -7.24 7.89 -5.27
CA ALA A 300 -8.07 7.98 -6.45
C ALA A 300 -9.27 7.03 -6.33
N CYS A 301 -10.41 7.44 -6.86
CA CYS A 301 -11.66 6.70 -6.75
C CYS A 301 -12.46 6.79 -8.03
N TRP A 302 -12.91 5.65 -8.52
CA TRP A 302 -13.84 5.57 -9.62
C TRP A 302 -15.24 6.03 -9.19
N TYR A 303 -15.86 6.85 -10.01
CA TYR A 303 -17.27 7.24 -9.95
C TYR A 303 -17.93 6.76 -11.26
N GLY A 304 -18.70 5.69 -11.17
CA GLY A 304 -19.33 5.01 -12.30
C GLY A 304 -19.88 3.64 -11.91
N ASN A 305 -20.27 2.80 -12.88
CA ASN A 305 -20.53 1.39 -12.62
C ASN A 305 -19.26 0.78 -11.96
N TYR A 306 -19.38 0.30 -10.72
CA TYR A 306 -18.23 -0.17 -9.94
C TYR A 306 -17.69 -1.53 -10.46
N TYR A 307 -16.52 -1.87 -9.94
CA TYR A 307 -15.46 -2.74 -10.42
C TYR A 307 -15.87 -4.20 -10.57
N GLY A 308 -15.75 -4.71 -11.77
CA GLY A 308 -15.48 -6.12 -12.03
C GLY A 308 -16.45 -6.75 -13.00
N ASP A 309 -17.63 -6.16 -13.12
CA ASP A 309 -18.76 -6.90 -13.61
C ASP A 309 -19.63 -6.06 -14.53
N SER A 310 -19.90 -6.61 -15.72
CA SER A 310 -20.94 -6.08 -16.61
C SER A 310 -22.34 -6.35 -16.06
N ASP A 311 -22.49 -7.26 -15.09
CA ASP A 311 -23.74 -7.64 -14.46
C ASP A 311 -23.79 -7.24 -12.97
N ALA A 312 -24.41 -6.09 -12.69
CA ALA A 312 -24.58 -5.58 -11.33
C ALA A 312 -25.51 -6.44 -10.44
N SER A 313 -26.24 -7.40 -11.01
CA SER A 313 -27.13 -8.25 -10.23
C SER A 313 -26.35 -9.22 -9.34
N ILE A 314 -25.12 -9.58 -9.69
CA ILE A 314 -24.33 -10.60 -8.98
C ILE A 314 -23.40 -10.05 -7.90
N PHE A 315 -23.47 -8.76 -7.60
CA PHE A 315 -22.62 -8.14 -6.58
C PHE A 315 -23.08 -8.50 -5.15
N PRO A 316 -22.16 -8.90 -4.25
CA PRO A 316 -22.52 -9.17 -2.87
C PRO A 316 -22.92 -7.88 -2.16
N THR A 317 -24.19 -7.79 -1.77
CA THR A 317 -24.70 -6.75 -0.87
C THR A 317 -24.34 -7.07 0.59
N HIS A 318 -24.59 -6.14 1.51
CA HIS A 318 -24.47 -6.33 2.98
C HIS A 318 -24.95 -7.71 3.49
N ASP A 319 -26.00 -8.26 2.88
CA ASP A 319 -26.59 -9.56 3.25
C ASP A 319 -25.92 -10.78 2.58
N GLY A 320 -24.90 -10.56 1.75
CA GLY A 320 -24.32 -11.55 0.85
C GLY A 320 -25.27 -11.99 -0.27
N ASN A 321 -26.28 -11.17 -0.59
CA ASN A 321 -27.25 -11.46 -1.63
C ASN A 321 -26.87 -10.80 -2.95
N ASN A 322 -26.76 -11.62 -3.99
CA ASN A 322 -26.51 -11.30 -5.39
C ASN A 322 -27.83 -10.90 -6.08
N ASN A 323 -28.54 -9.88 -5.59
CA ASN A 323 -29.80 -9.44 -6.21
C ASN A 323 -30.00 -7.93 -6.12
N ASN A 324 -29.08 -7.18 -6.74
CA ASN A 324 -29.22 -5.73 -6.84
C ASN A 324 -30.32 -5.38 -7.87
N THR A 325 -31.42 -4.78 -7.42
CA THR A 325 -32.63 -4.51 -8.24
C THR A 325 -32.72 -3.06 -8.75
N ILE A 326 -31.73 -2.23 -8.45
CA ILE A 326 -31.74 -0.80 -8.78
C ILE A 326 -31.01 -0.59 -10.13
N PRO A 327 -31.70 -0.11 -11.19
CA PRO A 327 -31.09 0.10 -12.50
C PRO A 327 -30.13 1.29 -12.49
N PHE A 328 -28.88 1.09 -12.94
CA PHE A 328 -27.81 2.09 -12.92
C PHE A 328 -27.89 3.11 -14.07
N ASN A 329 -27.30 4.31 -13.90
CA ASN A 329 -27.21 5.36 -14.91
C ASN A 329 -25.84 5.20 -15.60
N ALA A 330 -25.87 4.63 -16.79
CA ALA A 330 -24.71 4.13 -17.51
C ALA A 330 -23.90 5.23 -18.23
N ASP A 331 -24.30 6.50 -18.14
CA ASP A 331 -23.85 7.52 -19.11
C ASP A 331 -22.76 8.46 -18.58
N THR A 332 -22.37 8.37 -17.30
CA THR A 332 -21.32 9.24 -16.73
C THR A 332 -20.34 8.48 -15.84
N HIS A 333 -19.20 8.14 -16.43
CA HIS A 333 -18.07 7.48 -15.78
C HIS A 333 -16.91 8.45 -15.55
N GLY A 334 -16.17 8.27 -14.46
CA GLY A 334 -15.03 9.12 -14.15
C GLY A 334 -14.26 8.72 -12.91
N MET A 335 -13.28 9.52 -12.55
CA MET A 335 -12.45 9.36 -11.37
C MET A 335 -12.29 10.68 -10.64
N HIS A 336 -12.20 10.60 -9.33
CA HIS A 336 -11.67 11.66 -8.50
C HIS A 336 -10.30 11.28 -7.98
N LEU A 337 -9.43 12.27 -7.82
CA LEU A 337 -8.11 12.15 -7.23
C LEU A 337 -7.95 13.23 -6.16
N TRP A 338 -7.55 12.84 -4.97
CA TRP A 338 -7.19 13.73 -3.88
C TRP A 338 -5.69 13.63 -3.62
N TYR A 339 -5.02 14.78 -3.58
CA TYR A 339 -3.63 14.90 -3.14
C TYR A 339 -3.44 16.21 -2.36
N PRO A 340 -2.52 16.26 -1.38
CA PRO A 340 -2.29 17.46 -0.60
C PRO A 340 -1.41 18.45 -1.35
N SER A 341 -1.80 19.73 -1.36
CA SER A 341 -0.95 20.82 -1.86
C SER A 341 -0.08 21.44 -0.76
N ASP A 342 -0.53 21.36 0.49
CA ASP A 342 0.16 21.80 1.69
C ASP A 342 -0.30 20.95 2.89
N GLU A 343 0.22 21.25 4.08
CA GLU A 343 -0.07 20.53 5.34
C GLU A 343 -1.56 20.47 5.70
N THR A 344 -2.37 21.41 5.20
CA THR A 344 -3.76 21.58 5.62
C THR A 344 -4.80 21.49 4.50
N THR A 345 -4.36 21.24 3.27
CA THR A 345 -5.19 21.38 2.08
C THR A 345 -5.02 20.21 1.12
N PHE A 346 -6.13 19.51 0.83
CA PHE A 346 -6.21 18.58 -0.31
C PHE A 346 -6.81 19.27 -1.54
N GLN A 347 -6.24 19.00 -2.70
CA GLN A 347 -6.82 19.31 -3.99
C GLN A 347 -7.57 18.09 -4.51
N GLN A 348 -8.81 18.30 -4.97
CA GLN A 348 -9.59 17.30 -5.68
C GLN A 348 -9.53 17.60 -7.18
N TYR A 349 -9.05 16.63 -7.95
CA TYR A 349 -9.13 16.64 -9.41
C TYR A 349 -10.14 15.60 -9.88
N GLY A 350 -10.86 15.90 -10.94
CA GLY A 350 -11.77 14.99 -11.61
C GLY A 350 -11.32 14.70 -13.04
N TRP A 351 -11.60 13.50 -13.48
CA TRP A 351 -11.52 13.08 -14.88
C TRP A 351 -12.80 12.35 -15.22
N TYR A 352 -13.36 12.61 -16.40
CA TYR A 352 -14.50 11.87 -16.91
C TYR A 352 -14.13 11.12 -18.17
N GLU A 353 -14.81 10.00 -18.42
CA GLU A 353 -14.64 9.23 -19.65
C GLU A 353 -14.81 10.12 -20.89
N GLY A 354 -13.93 9.96 -21.87
CA GLY A 354 -13.87 10.79 -23.07
C GLY A 354 -13.17 12.14 -22.90
N GLN A 355 -12.76 12.52 -21.69
CA GLN A 355 -11.91 13.70 -21.48
C GLN A 355 -10.43 13.37 -21.63
N ASN A 356 -9.68 14.29 -22.22
CA ASN A 356 -8.24 14.15 -22.41
C ASN A 356 -7.40 14.73 -21.26
N GLN A 357 -8.05 15.30 -20.24
CA GLN A 357 -7.38 16.05 -19.18
C GLN A 357 -8.10 15.89 -17.85
N TRP A 358 -7.32 15.95 -16.77
CA TRP A 358 -7.83 16.09 -15.42
C TRP A 358 -8.10 17.56 -15.12
N VAL A 359 -9.16 17.84 -14.36
CA VAL A 359 -9.60 19.20 -14.04
C VAL A 359 -9.69 19.36 -12.53
N ASN A 360 -9.22 20.48 -11.99
CA ASN A 360 -9.43 20.81 -10.57
C ASN A 360 -10.92 21.05 -10.31
N GLN A 361 -11.44 20.43 -9.25
CA GLN A 361 -12.86 20.51 -8.89
C GLN A 361 -13.11 21.13 -7.52
N HIS A 362 -12.21 20.90 -6.55
CA HIS A 362 -12.40 21.38 -5.19
C HIS A 362 -11.07 21.49 -4.44
N SER A 363 -11.03 22.38 -3.44
CA SER A 363 -9.95 22.48 -2.47
C SER A 363 -10.52 22.28 -1.07
N TRP A 364 -10.05 21.24 -0.39
CA TRP A 364 -10.47 20.82 0.93
C TRP A 364 -9.50 21.39 1.97
N THR A 365 -9.88 22.51 2.59
CA THR A 365 -9.07 23.19 3.62
C THR A 365 -9.36 22.65 5.02
N ASN A 366 -8.41 22.83 5.94
CA ASN A 366 -8.50 22.38 7.34
C ASN A 366 -8.54 20.84 7.49
N MET A 367 -7.94 20.14 6.53
CA MET A 367 -7.76 18.69 6.58
C MET A 367 -6.33 18.36 6.98
N ASN A 368 -6.10 17.21 7.59
CA ASN A 368 -4.76 16.72 7.90
C ASN A 368 -4.15 16.05 6.66
N ALA A 369 -3.16 16.68 6.03
CA ALA A 369 -2.51 16.20 4.81
C ALA A 369 -1.69 14.90 4.96
N HIS A 370 -1.36 14.51 6.20
CA HIS A 370 -0.61 13.29 6.50
C HIS A 370 -1.49 12.04 6.53
N ALA A 371 -2.81 12.21 6.68
CA ALA A 371 -3.76 11.12 6.65
C ALA A 371 -4.20 10.77 5.23
N GLY A 372 -4.64 9.54 5.02
CA GLY A 372 -5.27 9.09 3.79
C GLY A 372 -6.65 9.73 3.57
N VAL A 373 -7.17 9.53 2.36
CA VAL A 373 -8.53 9.92 1.99
C VAL A 373 -9.30 8.66 1.68
N GLY A 374 -10.47 8.48 2.31
CA GLY A 374 -11.43 7.46 1.92
C GLY A 374 -12.44 8.03 0.94
N CYS A 375 -13.09 7.17 0.17
CA CYS A 375 -14.10 7.59 -0.78
C CYS A 375 -15.10 6.47 -1.04
N TYR A 376 -16.31 6.88 -1.41
CA TYR A 376 -17.40 5.97 -1.67
C TYR A 376 -18.40 6.63 -2.61
N SER A 377 -18.82 5.92 -3.65
CA SER A 377 -19.90 6.38 -4.54
C SER A 377 -20.70 5.18 -5.01
N TRP A 378 -22.00 5.14 -4.69
CA TRP A 378 -22.93 4.15 -5.24
C TRP A 378 -24.07 4.81 -5.98
N GLY A 379 -24.46 4.12 -7.06
CA GLY A 379 -25.74 4.25 -7.70
C GLY A 379 -25.90 5.44 -8.68
N PRO A 380 -26.93 5.36 -9.55
CA PRO A 380 -27.34 6.48 -10.39
C PRO A 380 -27.79 7.68 -9.56
N GLY A 381 -27.16 8.84 -9.80
CA GLY A 381 -27.63 10.16 -9.40
C GLY A 381 -28.18 10.30 -7.96
N SER A 382 -27.36 10.15 -6.91
CA SER A 382 -27.86 10.58 -5.59
C SER A 382 -26.81 11.06 -4.60
N THR A 383 -25.70 10.38 -4.31
CA THR A 383 -24.73 10.94 -3.34
C THR A 383 -23.33 10.32 -3.47
N THR A 384 -22.31 11.15 -3.57
CA THR A 384 -20.89 10.76 -3.42
C THR A 384 -20.40 11.14 -2.04
N TYR A 385 -19.49 10.32 -1.49
CA TYR A 385 -18.91 10.52 -0.18
C TYR A 385 -17.38 10.56 -0.25
N ALA A 386 -16.79 11.40 0.58
CA ALA A 386 -15.37 11.44 0.86
C ALA A 386 -15.15 11.33 2.37
N MET A 387 -14.16 10.57 2.80
CA MET A 387 -13.75 10.50 4.20
C MET A 387 -12.40 11.16 4.35
N MET A 388 -12.29 12.12 5.27
CA MET A 388 -11.06 12.90 5.45
C MET A 388 -10.79 13.08 6.95
N VAL A 389 -9.52 13.13 7.33
CA VAL A 389 -9.13 13.41 8.71
C VAL A 389 -8.93 14.90 8.87
N ASN A 390 -9.55 15.50 9.89
CA ASN A 390 -9.35 16.90 10.23
C ASN A 390 -8.07 17.10 11.06
N LYS A 391 -7.78 18.34 11.46
CA LYS A 391 -6.57 18.66 12.25
C LYS A 391 -6.60 18.18 13.72
N ASP A 392 -7.75 17.71 14.19
CA ASP A 392 -7.96 17.20 15.55
C ASP A 392 -7.97 15.65 15.58
N ASP A 393 -7.33 15.02 14.58
CA ASP A 393 -7.24 13.56 14.42
C ASP A 393 -8.62 12.86 14.50
N THR A 394 -9.59 13.49 13.86
CA THR A 394 -10.95 12.96 13.72
C THR A 394 -11.22 12.70 12.25
N ALA A 395 -11.55 11.45 11.92
CA ALA A 395 -11.96 11.07 10.59
C ALA A 395 -13.45 11.40 10.41
N GLU A 396 -13.74 12.30 9.47
CA GLU A 396 -15.06 12.83 9.15
C GLU A 396 -15.58 12.23 7.84
N ILE A 397 -16.90 12.19 7.71
CA ILE A 397 -17.58 11.81 6.48
C ILE A 397 -18.16 13.07 5.84
N TRP A 398 -17.88 13.27 4.56
CA TRP A 398 -18.43 14.34 3.73
C TRP A 398 -19.25 13.72 2.62
N TRP A 399 -20.35 14.37 2.26
CA TRP A 399 -21.25 13.91 1.21
C TRP A 399 -21.60 15.04 0.24
N LYS A 400 -21.94 14.68 -0.99
CA LYS A 400 -22.42 15.61 -2.02
C LYS A 400 -23.45 14.91 -2.89
N ASP A 401 -24.68 15.43 -2.90
CA ASP A 401 -25.72 14.99 -3.82
C ASP A 401 -25.45 15.57 -5.22
N THR A 402 -25.46 14.73 -6.24
CA THR A 402 -25.22 15.14 -7.64
C THR A 402 -26.48 15.09 -8.51
N ASP A 403 -27.64 14.74 -7.94
CA ASP A 403 -28.92 14.70 -8.63
C ASP A 403 -29.43 16.11 -8.93
N SER A 404 -29.16 16.57 -10.14
CA SER A 404 -29.67 17.84 -10.65
C SER A 404 -31.20 17.91 -10.78
N ASN A 405 -31.92 16.77 -10.68
CA ASN A 405 -33.38 16.75 -10.70
C ASN A 405 -33.99 17.02 -9.32
N ARG A 406 -33.19 16.95 -8.24
CA ARG A 406 -33.64 17.21 -6.88
C ARG A 406 -33.65 18.71 -6.59
N THR A 407 -34.66 19.16 -5.85
CA THR A 407 -34.70 20.55 -5.36
C THR A 407 -33.73 20.72 -4.20
N SER A 408 -32.74 21.59 -4.36
CA SER A 408 -31.77 21.93 -3.32
C SER A 408 -32.43 22.67 -2.15
N THR A 409 -32.18 22.23 -0.92
CA THR A 409 -32.61 22.90 0.33
C THR A 409 -31.41 23.22 1.23
N PRO A 410 -31.54 24.09 2.24
CA PRO A 410 -30.46 24.34 3.20
C PRO A 410 -30.00 23.09 3.96
N GLU A 411 -30.93 22.20 4.29
CA GLU A 411 -30.66 20.92 4.99
C GLU A 411 -30.10 19.86 4.05
N HIS A 412 -30.44 19.95 2.76
CA HIS A 412 -30.02 19.01 1.73
C HIS A 412 -29.58 19.76 0.45
N PRO A 413 -28.39 20.38 0.46
CA PRO A 413 -27.92 21.13 -0.69
C PRO A 413 -27.44 20.18 -1.79
N VAL A 414 -27.83 20.46 -3.03
CA VAL A 414 -27.37 19.72 -4.22
C VAL A 414 -26.06 20.33 -4.73
N ASN A 415 -25.18 19.46 -5.22
CA ASN A 415 -23.87 19.76 -5.81
C ASN A 415 -22.88 20.48 -4.88
N THR A 416 -23.05 20.35 -3.57
CA THR A 416 -22.18 20.94 -2.55
C THR A 416 -21.69 19.87 -1.58
N TRP A 417 -20.42 19.93 -1.19
CA TRP A 417 -19.89 19.07 -0.14
C TRP A 417 -20.36 19.53 1.24
N VAL A 418 -20.90 18.60 2.03
CA VAL A 418 -21.41 18.84 3.38
C VAL A 418 -20.88 17.75 4.32
N ASN A 419 -20.47 18.15 5.52
CA ASN A 419 -20.06 17.21 6.55
C ASN A 419 -21.29 16.47 7.13
N ALA A 420 -21.25 15.15 7.13
CA ALA A 420 -22.22 14.30 7.80
C ALA A 420 -21.93 14.23 9.30
N THR A 421 -22.40 15.23 10.04
CA THR A 421 -22.16 15.36 11.49
C THR A 421 -22.75 14.23 12.36
N GLY A 422 -23.55 13.33 11.78
CA GLY A 422 -24.13 12.17 12.45
C GLY A 422 -23.10 11.11 12.85
N TYR A 423 -21.92 11.08 12.24
CA TYR A 423 -20.86 10.14 12.61
C TYR A 423 -19.45 10.60 12.21
N ALA A 424 -18.48 10.31 13.10
CA ALA A 424 -17.06 10.49 12.89
C ALA A 424 -16.28 9.46 13.72
N ILE A 425 -15.04 9.16 13.32
CA ILE A 425 -14.12 8.31 14.08
C ILE A 425 -13.10 9.21 14.78
N ASN A 426 -13.22 9.34 16.10
CA ASN A 426 -12.32 10.18 16.90
C ASN A 426 -11.05 9.42 17.30
N GLY A 427 -9.93 10.13 17.44
CA GLY A 427 -8.69 9.56 17.96
C GLY A 427 -8.03 8.57 17.01
N VAL A 428 -8.13 8.84 15.70
CA VAL A 428 -7.37 8.10 14.70
C VAL A 428 -5.89 8.46 14.80
N HIS A 429 -5.01 7.63 14.24
CA HIS A 429 -3.60 8.00 14.12
C HIS A 429 -3.46 9.23 13.20
N PRO A 430 -2.59 10.22 13.50
CA PRO A 430 -2.47 11.42 12.67
C PRO A 430 -2.04 11.15 11.22
N SER A 431 -1.33 10.05 10.98
CA SER A 431 -0.99 9.56 9.63
C SER A 431 -1.79 8.33 9.20
N THR A 432 -3.02 8.19 9.71
CA THR A 432 -3.85 7.01 9.42
C THR A 432 -4.14 6.88 7.93
N SER A 433 -4.04 5.67 7.39
CA SER A 433 -4.60 5.35 6.08
C SER A 433 -6.09 5.08 6.23
N LEU A 434 -6.90 5.56 5.27
CA LEU A 434 -8.33 5.30 5.22
C LEU A 434 -8.61 4.34 4.06
N GLY A 435 -9.42 3.32 4.31
CA GLY A 435 -9.84 2.36 3.29
C GLY A 435 -11.33 2.08 3.36
N TYR A 436 -11.98 1.85 2.23
CA TYR A 436 -13.38 1.46 2.18
C TYR A 436 -13.58 0.29 1.22
N THR A 437 -14.41 -0.67 1.62
CA THR A 437 -14.92 -1.72 0.72
C THR A 437 -16.36 -2.12 1.02
N GLU A 438 -16.73 -2.16 2.30
CA GLU A 438 -18.08 -2.37 2.85
C GLU A 438 -18.08 -1.69 4.22
N TYR A 439 -17.03 -2.01 4.98
CA TYR A 439 -16.65 -1.28 6.18
C TYR A 439 -15.68 -0.16 5.82
N TRP A 440 -15.76 0.93 6.58
CA TRP A 440 -14.78 2.00 6.59
C TRP A 440 -13.69 1.69 7.60
N TYR A 441 -12.44 1.65 7.15
CA TYR A 441 -11.29 1.28 7.97
C TYR A 441 -10.42 2.49 8.27
N ALA A 442 -9.92 2.53 9.50
CA ALA A 442 -8.91 3.48 9.95
C ALA A 442 -7.96 2.82 10.95
N GLN A 443 -6.70 3.26 10.96
CA GLN A 443 -5.78 3.00 12.06
C GLN A 443 -6.03 4.00 13.21
N MET A 444 -6.21 3.46 14.41
CA MET A 444 -6.40 4.22 15.65
C MET A 444 -5.07 4.68 16.24
N ALA A 445 -5.09 5.63 17.17
CA ALA A 445 -3.87 6.13 17.82
C ALA A 445 -3.04 5.05 18.55
N ASP A 446 -3.67 3.94 18.97
CA ASP A 446 -2.99 2.78 19.56
C ASP A 446 -2.34 1.84 18.52
N GLY A 447 -2.46 2.16 17.23
CA GLY A 447 -1.93 1.38 16.10
C GLY A 447 -2.84 0.23 15.65
N THR A 448 -3.95 -0.03 16.34
CA THR A 448 -4.93 -1.03 15.88
C THR A 448 -5.69 -0.53 14.67
N VAL A 449 -6.01 -1.44 13.75
CA VAL A 449 -6.88 -1.14 12.60
C VAL A 449 -8.31 -1.55 12.95
N MET A 450 -9.25 -0.62 12.81
CA MET A 450 -10.68 -0.86 13.08
C MET A 450 -11.50 -0.74 11.79
N GLY A 451 -12.46 -1.64 11.63
CA GLY A 451 -13.51 -1.57 10.62
C GLY A 451 -14.81 -1.05 11.23
N HIS A 452 -15.44 -0.12 10.54
CA HIS A 452 -16.67 0.56 10.93
C HIS A 452 -17.75 0.38 9.88
N ASP A 453 -18.90 -0.14 10.29
CA ASP A 453 -20.07 -0.23 9.44
C ASP A 453 -20.86 1.09 9.46
N ILE A 454 -21.28 1.54 8.28
CA ILE A 454 -21.85 2.86 8.05
C ILE A 454 -23.16 2.75 7.29
N LYS A 455 -24.19 3.38 7.86
CA LYS A 455 -25.45 3.63 7.17
C LYS A 455 -25.33 4.92 6.38
N TRP A 456 -25.19 4.83 5.06
CA TRP A 456 -24.98 5.94 4.14
C TRP A 456 -26.30 6.65 3.78
N GLU A 457 -26.58 7.80 4.40
CA GLU A 457 -27.82 8.56 4.20
C GLU A 457 -27.59 10.09 4.21
N ALA A 458 -26.57 10.57 3.49
CA ALA A 458 -26.22 11.98 3.35
C ALA A 458 -26.11 12.67 4.74
N GLU A 459 -26.95 13.66 5.04
CA GLU A 459 -27.01 14.35 6.33
C GLU A 459 -27.34 13.42 7.52
N ASN A 460 -28.00 12.29 7.26
CA ASN A 460 -28.39 11.30 8.26
C ASN A 460 -27.43 10.12 8.35
N THR A 461 -26.22 10.23 7.78
CA THR A 461 -25.23 9.15 7.84
C THR A 461 -24.84 8.84 9.29
N THR A 462 -24.90 7.56 9.68
CA THR A 462 -24.64 7.09 11.05
C THR A 462 -23.87 5.78 11.07
N ALA A 463 -23.20 5.44 12.18
CA ALA A 463 -22.59 4.11 12.33
C ALA A 463 -23.59 3.05 12.79
N VAL A 464 -23.36 1.83 12.33
CA VAL A 464 -24.00 0.61 12.84
C VAL A 464 -23.10 0.01 13.91
N ARG A 465 -23.41 0.30 15.18
CA ARG A 465 -22.51 0.04 16.32
C ARG A 465 -22.26 -1.45 16.57
N GLU A 466 -23.20 -2.29 16.19
CA GLU A 466 -23.13 -3.74 16.36
C GLU A 466 -22.04 -4.36 15.46
N ASN A 467 -21.63 -3.66 14.40
CA ASN A 467 -20.72 -4.16 13.37
C ASN A 467 -19.35 -3.44 13.38
N LEU A 468 -18.89 -3.08 14.58
CA LEU A 468 -17.53 -2.56 14.81
C LEU A 468 -16.58 -3.71 15.15
N PHE A 469 -15.40 -3.73 14.53
CA PHE A 469 -14.41 -4.76 14.82
C PHE A 469 -12.97 -4.29 14.65
N ARG A 470 -12.05 -4.99 15.33
CA ARG A 470 -10.61 -4.84 15.16
C ARG A 470 -10.10 -5.89 14.18
N VAL A 471 -9.21 -5.49 13.28
CA VAL A 471 -8.48 -6.41 12.41
C VAL A 471 -7.40 -7.10 13.24
N GLY A 472 -7.20 -8.39 13.01
CA GLY A 472 -6.24 -9.17 13.79
C GLY A 472 -6.10 -10.59 13.30
N GLY A 473 -5.69 -11.49 14.19
CA GLY A 473 -5.60 -12.91 13.91
C GLY A 473 -6.37 -13.73 14.94
N ALA A 474 -6.12 -15.05 14.95
CA ALA A 474 -6.80 -15.98 15.84
C ALA A 474 -6.68 -15.63 17.33
N ARG A 475 -5.61 -14.91 17.73
CA ARG A 475 -5.31 -14.53 19.12
C ARG A 475 -5.79 -13.12 19.50
N GLY A 476 -6.47 -12.42 18.60
CA GLY A 476 -6.96 -11.06 18.84
C GLY A 476 -6.38 -10.02 17.87
N PRO A 477 -6.56 -8.72 18.16
CA PRO A 477 -6.11 -7.62 17.31
C PRO A 477 -4.61 -7.68 17.05
N VAL A 478 -4.21 -7.38 15.81
CA VAL A 478 -2.81 -7.24 15.42
C VAL A 478 -2.58 -5.76 15.14
N VAL A 479 -1.54 -5.20 15.76
CA VAL A 479 -1.19 -3.79 15.64
C VAL A 479 -0.35 -3.61 14.38
N GLY A 480 -0.71 -2.65 13.55
CA GLY A 480 0.12 -2.23 12.42
C GLY A 480 1.20 -1.25 12.87
N ILE A 481 2.22 -1.06 12.04
CA ILE A 481 3.15 0.07 12.23
C ILE A 481 2.32 1.37 12.20
N LYS A 482 2.54 2.26 13.16
CA LYS A 482 1.87 3.56 13.21
C LYS A 482 2.15 4.36 11.94
N GLY A 483 1.09 4.81 11.26
CA GLY A 483 1.18 5.50 9.97
C GLY A 483 1.37 4.58 8.77
N THR A 484 1.21 3.25 8.93
CA THR A 484 1.27 2.32 7.80
C THR A 484 0.14 2.62 6.80
N HIS A 485 0.45 2.49 5.51
CA HIS A 485 -0.58 2.48 4.49
C HIS A 485 -1.43 1.23 4.63
N MET A 486 -2.69 1.33 4.20
CA MET A 486 -3.63 0.24 4.26
C MET A 486 -4.46 0.21 2.99
N SER A 487 -4.73 -0.99 2.50
CA SER A 487 -5.67 -1.22 1.41
C SER A 487 -6.64 -2.34 1.79
N VAL A 488 -7.90 -2.21 1.40
CA VAL A 488 -8.98 -3.12 1.81
C VAL A 488 -9.88 -3.47 0.63
N THR A 489 -10.37 -4.71 0.60
CA THR A 489 -11.34 -5.16 -0.40
C THR A 489 -12.22 -6.28 0.14
N ALA A 490 -13.35 -6.51 -0.52
CA ALA A 490 -14.18 -7.68 -0.37
C ALA A 490 -14.12 -8.51 -1.67
N VAL A 491 -14.08 -9.82 -1.54
CA VAL A 491 -13.97 -10.76 -2.67
C VAL A 491 -14.99 -11.87 -2.47
N ALA A 492 -15.75 -12.20 -3.52
CA ALA A 492 -16.64 -13.36 -3.49
C ALA A 492 -15.84 -14.66 -3.41
N ASP A 493 -16.25 -15.56 -2.52
CA ASP A 493 -15.61 -16.86 -2.33
C ASP A 493 -16.26 -17.92 -3.22
N TYR A 494 -15.50 -18.96 -3.61
CA TYR A 494 -16.01 -20.08 -4.40
C TYR A 494 -17.15 -20.85 -3.72
N SER A 495 -17.26 -20.76 -2.39
CA SER A 495 -18.35 -21.34 -1.59
C SER A 495 -19.66 -20.54 -1.68
N GLY A 496 -19.68 -19.40 -2.37
CA GLY A 496 -20.80 -18.46 -2.41
C GLY A 496 -20.80 -17.44 -1.27
N GLY A 497 -19.73 -17.39 -0.47
CA GLY A 497 -19.51 -16.38 0.57
C GLY A 497 -18.85 -15.11 0.04
N THR A 498 -18.48 -14.19 0.93
CA THR A 498 -17.65 -13.03 0.61
C THR A 498 -16.66 -12.80 1.73
N SER A 499 -15.39 -12.74 1.38
CA SER A 499 -14.28 -12.53 2.32
C SER A 499 -13.74 -11.11 2.22
N LEU A 500 -13.55 -10.49 3.38
CA LEU A 500 -12.80 -9.26 3.57
C LEU A 500 -11.31 -9.56 3.49
N TYR A 501 -10.57 -8.67 2.86
CA TYR A 501 -9.11 -8.65 2.81
C TYR A 501 -8.64 -7.27 3.27
N VAL A 502 -7.71 -7.26 4.23
CA VAL A 502 -7.11 -6.05 4.76
C VAL A 502 -5.59 -6.21 4.69
N PHE A 503 -4.91 -5.26 4.06
CA PHE A 503 -3.46 -5.26 3.88
C PHE A 503 -2.86 -4.08 4.62
N TYR A 504 -1.84 -4.31 5.44
CA TYR A 504 -1.00 -3.29 6.06
C TYR A 504 0.31 -3.89 6.57
N GLN A 505 1.27 -3.06 6.95
CA GLN A 505 2.54 -3.52 7.50
C GLN A 505 2.47 -3.71 9.01
N THR A 506 2.90 -4.89 9.49
CA THR A 506 3.10 -5.15 10.92
C THR A 506 4.58 -5.05 11.32
N ARG A 507 5.48 -5.11 10.33
CA ARG A 507 6.93 -4.99 10.42
C ARG A 507 7.44 -4.14 9.25
N GLY A 508 8.68 -3.66 9.32
CA GLY A 508 9.16 -2.70 8.32
C GLY A 508 9.20 -3.27 6.89
N ASP A 509 9.50 -4.56 6.76
CA ASP A 509 9.78 -5.28 5.51
C ASP A 509 8.64 -6.18 5.04
N ASP A 510 7.52 -6.25 5.78
CA ASP A 510 6.42 -7.16 5.49
C ASP A 510 5.32 -6.51 4.65
N LEU A 511 4.43 -7.36 4.15
CA LEU A 511 3.11 -6.98 3.68
C LEU A 511 2.12 -8.02 4.23
N SER A 512 1.57 -7.73 5.41
CA SER A 512 0.62 -8.61 6.06
C SER A 512 -0.75 -8.52 5.38
N VAL A 513 -1.45 -9.66 5.32
CA VAL A 513 -2.82 -9.79 4.84
C VAL A 513 -3.67 -10.41 5.93
N PHE A 514 -4.87 -9.86 6.13
CA PHE A 514 -5.84 -10.34 7.09
C PHE A 514 -7.13 -10.65 6.37
N THR A 515 -7.70 -11.84 6.59
CA THR A 515 -8.93 -12.27 5.95
C THR A 515 -9.99 -12.69 6.97
N ARG A 516 -11.25 -12.40 6.66
CA ARG A 516 -12.42 -12.79 7.45
C ARG A 516 -13.65 -12.81 6.58
N ASP A 517 -14.60 -13.70 6.84
CA ASP A 517 -15.91 -13.61 6.21
C ASP A 517 -16.60 -12.27 6.56
N ILE A 518 -17.27 -11.70 5.57
CA ILE A 518 -17.94 -10.38 5.67
C ILE A 518 -19.00 -10.36 6.77
N LYS A 519 -19.65 -11.51 7.02
CA LYS A 519 -20.70 -11.69 8.05
C LYS A 519 -20.12 -11.91 9.45
N GLY A 520 -18.80 -12.01 9.60
CA GLY A 520 -18.13 -12.17 10.88
C GLY A 520 -17.20 -13.39 10.94
N GLY A 521 -16.87 -13.81 12.16
CA GLY A 521 -15.98 -14.94 12.40
C GLY A 521 -14.57 -14.55 12.78
N GLN A 522 -13.69 -15.53 12.86
CA GLN A 522 -12.31 -15.35 13.29
C GLN A 522 -11.48 -14.82 12.11
N TRP A 523 -10.57 -13.89 12.38
CA TRP A 523 -9.61 -13.45 11.39
C TRP A 523 -8.51 -14.49 11.18
N THR A 524 -8.13 -14.67 9.93
CA THR A 524 -6.91 -15.34 9.52
C THR A 524 -5.86 -14.29 9.17
N GLN A 525 -4.60 -14.56 9.52
CA GLN A 525 -3.46 -13.69 9.21
C GLN A 525 -2.48 -14.44 8.30
N GLY A 526 -1.95 -13.74 7.32
CA GLY A 526 -0.86 -14.20 6.46
C GLY A 526 0.08 -13.06 6.09
N GLU A 527 1.08 -13.38 5.27
CA GLU A 527 2.08 -12.44 4.77
C GLU A 527 2.32 -12.74 3.29
N LEU A 528 2.42 -11.69 2.48
CA LEU A 528 2.67 -11.86 1.04
C LEU A 528 4.13 -12.26 0.81
N PRO A 529 4.41 -13.25 -0.06
CA PRO A 529 5.76 -13.73 -0.32
C PRO A 529 6.51 -12.79 -1.27
N ILE A 530 6.88 -11.60 -0.79
CA ILE A 530 7.58 -10.59 -1.59
C ILE A 530 9.03 -11.05 -1.87
N PRO A 531 9.44 -11.22 -3.14
CA PRO A 531 10.81 -11.58 -3.48
C PRO A 531 11.80 -10.44 -3.16
N ASP A 532 13.00 -10.78 -2.71
CA ASP A 532 14.07 -9.80 -2.42
C ASP A 532 14.73 -9.20 -3.67
N GLU A 533 14.61 -9.90 -4.81
CA GLU A 533 15.23 -9.52 -6.08
C GLU A 533 14.38 -8.54 -6.87
#